data_AF-A0A2W5DC96-F1
#
_entry.id   AF-A0A2W5DC96-F1
#
_cell.length_a   1.000
_cell.length_b   1.000
_cell.length_c   1.000
_cell.angle_alpha   90.00
_cell.angle_beta   90.00
_cell.angle_gamma   90.00
#
_symmetry.space_group_name_H-M   'P 1'
#
loop_
_entity.id
_entity.type
_entity.pdbx_description
1 polymer ?
#
loop_
_entity_poly.entity_id
_entity_poly.type
_entity_poly.pdbx_seq_one_letter_code
_entity_poly.pdbx_strand_id
1 'polypeptide(L)'
;MTTLALPAGLTWRLLGAGLGQTLGLLALRVLLIVLGLAVVPMALPWRTTNESTRTPFTDALGDWLLITLPGWAWLWSNDRDGAAGDKRGYWHTHAPFALGAYHWLSQLLWLAYRNPANNARFTRLMGCPVTECSFQFWGDETVEDDPGKGGLRLLVATHRETGRRYVGLYWVHEWPSLSRFLGSFPRLVAAITAAARWEWLMSLVTWLLTPSPTALVVQIGFKGEPSDWTEDYSNDLTRQWKGFTFEINPFKGIGATLTA
;
A
#
# COMPACT_ATOMS: atom_id res chain seq x y z
N MET A 1 25.76 -30.54 2.37
CA MET A 1 25.20 -29.40 1.61
C MET A 1 23.92 -29.87 0.97
N THR A 2 22.78 -29.47 1.52
CA THR A 2 21.45 -29.81 0.95
C THR A 2 21.20 -28.83 -0.20
N THR A 3 21.15 -29.32 -1.43
CA THR A 3 20.70 -28.51 -2.57
C THR A 3 19.24 -28.14 -2.32
N LEU A 4 18.98 -26.85 -2.09
CA LEU A 4 17.62 -26.30 -2.05
C LEU A 4 17.00 -26.46 -3.43
N ALA A 5 16.26 -27.56 -3.63
CA ALA A 5 15.44 -27.74 -4.80
C ALA A 5 14.31 -26.69 -4.77
N LEU A 6 14.13 -25.96 -5.86
CA LEU A 6 13.00 -25.04 -5.99
C LEU A 6 11.70 -25.84 -6.11
N PRO A 7 10.57 -25.30 -5.62
CA PRO A 7 9.26 -25.88 -5.89
C PRO A 7 9.01 -26.07 -7.39
N ALA A 8 8.18 -27.05 -7.74
CA ALA A 8 7.81 -27.30 -9.14
C ALA A 8 7.28 -26.02 -9.82
N GLY A 9 7.76 -25.75 -11.04
CA GLY A 9 7.41 -24.55 -11.82
C GLY A 9 8.25 -23.30 -11.51
N LEU A 10 8.88 -23.23 -10.34
CA LEU A 10 9.79 -22.13 -10.00
C LEU A 10 11.20 -22.44 -10.53
N THR A 11 11.75 -21.52 -11.32
CA THR A 11 13.08 -21.66 -11.91
C THR A 11 13.97 -20.48 -11.55
N TRP A 12 15.28 -20.70 -11.47
CA TRP A 12 16.24 -19.61 -11.26
C TRP A 12 16.16 -18.52 -12.35
N ARG A 13 15.80 -18.89 -13.58
CA ARG A 13 15.55 -17.94 -14.66
C ARG A 13 14.34 -17.04 -14.38
N LEU A 14 13.25 -17.62 -13.89
CA LEU A 14 12.06 -16.86 -13.50
C LEU A 14 12.37 -15.90 -12.34
N LEU A 15 13.09 -16.38 -11.32
CA LEU A 15 13.50 -15.55 -10.19
C LEU A 15 14.43 -14.41 -10.62
N GLY A 16 15.43 -14.71 -11.46
CA GLY A 16 16.32 -13.68 -12.01
C GLY A 16 15.59 -12.64 -12.85
N ALA A 17 14.65 -13.07 -13.71
CA ALA A 17 13.82 -12.16 -14.50
C ALA A 17 12.89 -11.32 -13.62
N GLY A 18 12.29 -11.93 -12.60
CA GLY A 18 11.45 -11.23 -11.62
C GLY A 18 12.23 -10.19 -10.83
N LEU A 19 13.45 -10.50 -10.41
CA LEU A 19 14.35 -9.56 -9.74
C LEU A 19 14.71 -8.39 -10.66
N GLY A 20 15.10 -8.67 -11.91
CA GLY A 20 15.39 -7.63 -12.90
C GLY A 20 14.20 -6.70 -13.16
N GLN A 21 13.00 -7.27 -13.34
CA GLN A 21 11.75 -6.51 -13.46
C GLN A 21 11.52 -5.65 -12.22
N THR A 22 11.65 -6.22 -11.03
CA THR A 22 11.42 -5.53 -9.76
C THR A 22 12.35 -4.34 -9.59
N LEU A 23 13.65 -4.52 -9.83
CA LEU A 23 14.64 -3.45 -9.71
C LEU A 23 14.38 -2.33 -10.73
N GLY A 24 14.07 -2.69 -11.98
CA GLY A 24 13.73 -1.70 -13.03
C GLY A 24 12.48 -0.90 -12.70
N LEU A 25 11.41 -1.57 -12.23
CA LEU A 25 10.17 -0.91 -11.84
C LEU A 25 10.31 -0.09 -10.56
N LEU A 26 11.16 -0.51 -9.62
CA LEU A 26 11.48 0.26 -8.41
C LEU A 26 12.21 1.56 -8.79
N ALA A 27 13.22 1.48 -9.65
CA ALA A 27 13.93 2.68 -10.13
C ALA A 27 12.97 3.65 -10.84
N LEU A 28 12.09 3.13 -11.71
CA LEU A 28 11.05 3.92 -12.35
C LEU A 28 10.09 4.53 -11.32
N ARG A 29 9.64 3.77 -10.31
CA ARG A 29 8.75 4.24 -9.25
C ARG A 29 9.38 5.41 -8.50
N VAL A 30 10.65 5.28 -8.09
CA VAL A 30 11.39 6.36 -7.41
C VAL A 30 11.47 7.61 -8.29
N LEU A 31 11.79 7.45 -9.58
CA LEU A 31 11.80 8.56 -10.53
C LEU A 31 10.43 9.26 -10.60
N LEU A 32 9.35 8.49 -10.72
CA LEU A 32 7.99 9.04 -10.76
C LEU A 32 7.60 9.76 -9.46
N ILE A 33 8.04 9.28 -8.30
CA ILE A 33 7.85 9.95 -7.01
C ILE A 33 8.53 11.31 -7.02
N VAL A 34 9.82 11.34 -7.38
CA VAL A 34 10.61 12.59 -7.42
C VAL A 34 10.01 13.60 -8.39
N LEU A 35 9.62 13.16 -9.60
CA LEU A 35 8.94 14.03 -10.56
C LEU A 35 7.57 14.51 -10.04
N GLY A 36 6.86 13.68 -9.30
CA GLY A 36 5.57 14.01 -8.69
C GLY A 36 5.66 15.18 -7.70
N LEU A 37 6.79 15.33 -7.00
CA LEU A 37 7.02 16.47 -6.10
C LEU A 37 7.01 17.82 -6.83
N ALA A 38 7.32 17.85 -8.12
CA ALA A 38 7.21 19.05 -8.96
C ALA A 38 5.88 19.10 -9.73
N VAL A 39 5.47 17.98 -10.33
CA VAL A 39 4.29 17.92 -11.20
C VAL A 39 2.99 18.14 -10.43
N VAL A 40 2.81 17.52 -9.26
CA VAL A 40 1.56 17.62 -8.49
C VAL A 40 1.27 19.05 -8.03
N PRO A 41 2.19 19.80 -7.38
CA PRO A 41 1.88 21.18 -6.96
C PRO A 41 1.62 22.11 -8.16
N MET A 42 2.25 21.85 -9.31
CA MET A 42 1.90 22.54 -10.55
C MET A 42 0.49 22.15 -10.99
N ALA A 43 0.14 20.87 -11.07
CA ALA A 43 -1.13 20.40 -11.64
C ALA A 43 -2.36 20.69 -10.77
N LEU A 44 -2.22 20.69 -9.44
CA LEU A 44 -3.33 20.70 -8.48
C LEU A 44 -4.23 21.96 -8.50
N PRO A 45 -3.72 23.18 -8.79
CA PRO A 45 -4.55 24.34 -9.09
C PRO A 45 -5.53 24.13 -10.26
N TRP A 46 -5.21 23.27 -11.23
CA TRP A 46 -6.04 22.96 -12.39
C TRP A 46 -6.80 21.63 -12.26
N ARG A 47 -6.97 21.14 -11.03
CA ARG A 47 -7.72 19.91 -10.75
C ARG A 47 -9.18 20.03 -11.21
N THR A 48 -9.75 18.90 -11.61
CA THR A 48 -11.16 18.79 -11.97
C THR A 48 -11.91 18.09 -10.84
N THR A 49 -13.05 18.65 -10.46
CA THR A 49 -13.97 18.06 -9.49
C THR A 49 -15.17 17.48 -10.22
N ASN A 50 -15.44 16.19 -10.03
CA ASN A 50 -16.60 15.54 -10.62
C ASN A 50 -17.77 15.46 -9.62
N GLU A 51 -18.65 16.45 -9.65
CA GLU A 51 -19.81 16.53 -8.76
C GLU A 51 -20.80 15.36 -8.92
N SER A 52 -20.86 14.68 -10.07
CA SER A 52 -21.75 13.53 -10.25
C SER A 52 -21.34 12.30 -9.43
N THR A 53 -20.13 12.32 -8.86
CA THR A 53 -19.60 11.22 -8.04
C THR A 53 -19.81 11.45 -6.54
N ARG A 54 -20.46 12.56 -6.16
CA ARG A 54 -20.69 12.92 -4.77
C ARG A 54 -21.51 11.85 -4.05
N THR A 55 -20.95 11.31 -2.98
CA THR A 55 -21.62 10.36 -2.08
C THR A 55 -21.14 10.59 -0.65
N PRO A 56 -21.93 10.35 0.40
CA PRO A 56 -21.42 10.39 1.77
C PRO A 56 -20.19 9.49 1.95
N PHE A 57 -19.23 9.89 2.79
CA PHE A 57 -18.20 8.97 3.26
C PHE A 57 -18.84 7.81 4.04
N THR A 58 -18.29 6.61 3.93
CA THR A 58 -18.86 5.45 4.66
C THR A 58 -18.53 5.46 6.15
N ASP A 59 -17.33 5.95 6.53
CA ASP A 59 -16.78 5.81 7.89
C ASP A 59 -16.40 7.18 8.50
N ALA A 60 -16.74 8.29 7.84
CA ALA A 60 -16.42 9.65 8.28
C ALA A 60 -17.60 10.61 8.02
N LEU A 61 -17.59 11.77 8.68
CA LEU A 61 -18.55 12.83 8.37
C LEU A 61 -18.16 13.57 7.08
N GLY A 62 -19.16 13.90 6.27
CA GLY A 62 -19.01 14.64 5.02
C GLY A 62 -19.23 13.77 3.79
N ASP A 63 -19.02 14.39 2.62
CA ASP A 63 -19.12 13.71 1.34
C ASP A 63 -17.74 13.25 0.86
N TRP A 64 -17.69 12.27 -0.02
CA TRP A 64 -16.61 11.97 -0.94
C TRP A 64 -17.00 12.45 -2.35
N LEU A 65 -16.02 12.93 -3.10
CA LEU A 65 -16.14 13.24 -4.53
C LEU A 65 -14.81 13.02 -5.24
N LEU A 66 -14.88 12.60 -6.50
CA LEU A 66 -13.71 12.36 -7.32
C LEU A 66 -13.09 13.68 -7.76
N ILE A 67 -11.86 13.93 -7.30
CA ILE A 67 -11.04 15.09 -7.67
C ILE A 67 -9.81 14.58 -8.41
N THR A 68 -9.62 14.95 -9.67
CA THR A 68 -8.50 14.48 -10.51
C THR A 68 -7.62 15.62 -10.99
N LEU A 69 -6.39 15.29 -11.41
CA LEU A 69 -5.47 16.24 -12.03
C LEU A 69 -5.80 16.40 -13.52
N PRO A 70 -5.39 17.50 -14.18
CA PRO A 70 -5.52 17.65 -15.63
C PRO A 70 -4.81 16.51 -16.39
N GLY A 71 -5.27 16.22 -17.61
CA GLY A 71 -4.83 15.06 -18.39
C GLY A 71 -3.30 14.95 -18.60
N TRP A 72 -2.58 16.06 -18.71
CA TRP A 72 -1.11 16.05 -18.83
C TRP A 72 -0.39 15.56 -17.57
N ALA A 73 -1.05 15.64 -16.40
CA ALA A 73 -0.57 15.15 -15.11
C ALA A 73 -1.29 13.86 -14.69
N TRP A 74 -2.02 13.21 -15.59
CA TRP A 74 -2.85 12.03 -15.31
C TRP A 74 -2.09 10.93 -14.56
N LEU A 75 -0.81 10.70 -14.90
CA LEU A 75 0.00 9.67 -14.26
C LEU A 75 0.10 9.84 -12.72
N TRP A 76 0.09 11.08 -12.23
CA TRP A 76 0.11 11.45 -10.81
C TRP A 76 -1.26 11.69 -10.20
N SER A 77 -2.33 11.51 -10.98
CA SER A 77 -3.69 11.49 -10.45
C SER A 77 -4.03 10.12 -9.86
N ASN A 78 -5.26 9.99 -9.38
CA ASN A 78 -5.83 8.76 -8.89
C ASN A 78 -7.28 8.68 -9.36
N ASP A 79 -7.55 7.93 -10.41
CA ASP A 79 -8.90 7.88 -11.01
C ASP A 79 -9.90 7.08 -10.16
N ARG A 80 -9.43 6.37 -9.13
CA ARG A 80 -10.28 5.57 -8.23
C ARG A 80 -10.68 6.35 -6.98
N ASP A 81 -9.70 6.92 -6.29
CA ASP A 81 -9.93 7.62 -5.01
C ASP A 81 -9.90 9.15 -5.19
N GLY A 82 -9.26 9.66 -6.24
CA GLY A 82 -9.03 11.08 -6.42
C GLY A 82 -8.05 11.68 -5.42
N ALA A 83 -7.99 13.01 -5.42
CA ALA A 83 -7.18 13.82 -4.52
C ALA A 83 -7.75 13.84 -3.09
N ALA A 84 -9.04 13.55 -2.93
CA ALA A 84 -9.73 13.50 -1.64
C ALA A 84 -9.45 12.20 -0.84
N GLY A 85 -8.77 11.22 -1.43
CA GLY A 85 -8.58 9.91 -0.82
C GLY A 85 -9.81 9.02 -0.95
N ASP A 86 -9.81 7.87 -0.29
CA ASP A 86 -10.82 6.85 -0.56
C ASP A 86 -12.22 7.16 0.03
N LYS A 87 -13.23 6.48 -0.49
CA LYS A 87 -14.66 6.65 -0.13
C LYS A 87 -14.98 6.37 1.34
N ARG A 88 -14.10 5.72 2.11
CA ARG A 88 -14.30 5.53 3.55
C ARG A 88 -14.07 6.82 4.33
N GLY A 89 -13.34 7.78 3.75
CA GLY A 89 -12.97 9.01 4.44
C GLY A 89 -11.75 8.86 5.35
N TYR A 90 -10.97 7.79 5.20
CA TYR A 90 -9.74 7.59 5.98
C TYR A 90 -8.78 8.77 5.81
N TRP A 91 -8.54 9.22 4.58
CA TRP A 91 -7.69 10.39 4.36
C TRP A 91 -8.32 11.68 4.89
N HIS A 92 -9.65 11.80 4.88
CA HIS A 92 -10.33 12.95 5.45
C HIS A 92 -10.08 13.08 6.95
N THR A 93 -10.07 11.97 7.68
CA THR A 93 -9.88 11.96 9.14
C THR A 93 -8.40 11.96 9.56
N HIS A 94 -7.50 11.45 8.71
CA HIS A 94 -6.08 11.27 9.05
C HIS A 94 -5.12 12.20 8.30
N ALA A 95 -5.64 13.12 7.48
CA ALA A 95 -4.82 14.12 6.81
C ALA A 95 -3.96 14.91 7.83
N PRO A 96 -2.69 15.21 7.51
CA PRO A 96 -1.82 15.98 8.39
C PRO A 96 -2.46 17.29 8.85
N PHE A 97 -2.21 17.64 10.11
CA PHE A 97 -2.73 18.87 10.74
C PHE A 97 -4.27 18.96 10.80
N ALA A 98 -4.98 17.83 10.69
CA ALA A 98 -6.44 17.75 10.72
C ALA A 98 -7.13 18.65 9.68
N LEU A 99 -6.46 18.89 8.55
CA LEU A 99 -6.95 19.82 7.50
C LEU A 99 -8.12 19.25 6.69
N GLY A 100 -8.41 17.96 6.82
CA GLY A 100 -9.42 17.28 6.02
C GLY A 100 -8.98 17.04 4.57
N ALA A 101 -9.73 16.18 3.86
CA ALA A 101 -9.42 15.78 2.48
C ALA A 101 -9.54 16.92 1.43
N TYR A 102 -10.27 17.98 1.76
CA TYR A 102 -10.59 19.07 0.83
C TYR A 102 -9.55 20.17 0.78
N HIS A 103 -8.71 20.25 1.81
CA HIS A 103 -7.68 21.25 1.87
C HIS A 103 -6.59 20.97 0.83
N TRP A 104 -6.13 22.02 0.14
CA TRP A 104 -5.15 21.91 -0.94
C TRP A 104 -3.88 21.17 -0.50
N LEU A 105 -3.36 21.47 0.70
CA LEU A 105 -2.17 20.79 1.23
C LEU A 105 -2.42 19.30 1.47
N SER A 106 -3.60 18.90 1.93
CA SER A 106 -3.94 17.48 2.11
C SER A 106 -3.97 16.74 0.77
N GLN A 107 -4.52 17.38 -0.26
CA GLN A 107 -4.54 16.82 -1.62
C GLN A 107 -3.13 16.71 -2.20
N LEU A 108 -2.28 17.72 -1.98
CA LEU A 108 -0.87 17.67 -2.36
C LEU A 108 -0.15 16.51 -1.67
N LEU A 109 -0.27 16.38 -0.35
CA LEU A 109 0.40 15.32 0.41
C LEU A 109 -0.13 13.93 0.03
N TRP A 110 -1.42 13.82 -0.26
CA TRP A 110 -2.00 12.58 -0.77
C TRP A 110 -1.38 12.17 -2.11
N LEU A 111 -1.43 13.05 -3.10
CA LEU A 111 -1.03 12.72 -4.47
C LEU A 111 0.49 12.73 -4.69
N ALA A 112 1.26 13.56 -3.97
CA ALA A 112 2.70 13.67 -4.16
C ALA A 112 3.52 12.75 -3.24
N TYR A 113 2.99 12.40 -2.06
CA TYR A 113 3.75 11.67 -1.03
C TYR A 113 3.11 10.34 -0.63
N ARG A 114 1.83 10.34 -0.24
CA ARG A 114 1.18 9.11 0.27
C ARG A 114 0.86 8.10 -0.83
N ASN A 115 0.43 8.61 -1.98
CA ASN A 115 0.00 7.81 -3.13
C ASN A 115 0.51 8.37 -4.47
N PRO A 116 1.83 8.54 -4.63
CA PRO A 116 2.45 9.11 -5.81
C PRO A 116 2.23 8.25 -7.05
N ALA A 117 2.01 8.89 -8.19
CA ALA A 117 1.90 8.23 -9.49
C ALA A 117 0.92 7.04 -9.48
N ASN A 118 -0.26 7.19 -8.85
CA ASN A 118 -1.17 6.06 -8.63
C ASN A 118 -1.67 5.47 -9.95
N ASN A 119 -2.05 6.33 -10.91
CA ASN A 119 -2.54 5.92 -12.22
C ASN A 119 -1.49 5.15 -13.06
N ALA A 120 -0.20 5.14 -12.66
CA ALA A 120 0.79 4.27 -13.28
C ALA A 120 0.36 2.78 -13.25
N ARG A 121 -0.46 2.36 -12.28
CA ARG A 121 -1.02 1.01 -12.21
C ARG A 121 -1.93 0.66 -13.40
N PHE A 122 -2.43 1.64 -14.14
CA PHE A 122 -3.26 1.42 -15.34
C PHE A 122 -2.43 1.32 -16.61
N THR A 123 -1.10 1.45 -16.49
CA THR A 123 -0.19 1.22 -17.60
C THR A 123 0.17 -0.25 -17.67
N ARG A 124 0.37 -0.78 -18.89
CA ARG A 124 0.89 -2.15 -19.07
C ARG A 124 2.23 -2.38 -18.36
N LEU A 125 3.01 -1.31 -18.14
CA LEU A 125 4.34 -1.41 -17.54
C LEU A 125 4.28 -1.68 -16.02
N MET A 126 3.49 -0.88 -15.30
CA MET A 126 3.42 -0.92 -13.83
C MET A 126 2.10 -1.51 -13.30
N GLY A 127 1.26 -2.04 -14.19
CA GLY A 127 -0.02 -2.65 -13.90
C GLY A 127 -0.14 -4.09 -14.38
N CYS A 128 -0.74 -4.94 -13.55
CA CYS A 128 -1.17 -6.29 -13.88
C CYS A 128 -2.71 -6.31 -13.99
N PRO A 129 -3.29 -6.54 -15.18
CA PRO A 129 -4.72 -6.77 -15.34
C PRO A 129 -5.06 -8.21 -14.94
N VAL A 130 -5.58 -8.43 -13.72
CA VAL A 130 -5.68 -9.80 -13.16
C VAL A 130 -6.62 -10.71 -13.93
N THR A 131 -7.72 -10.18 -14.47
CA THR A 131 -8.71 -10.90 -15.28
C THR A 131 -8.10 -11.49 -16.56
N GLU A 132 -7.11 -10.82 -17.13
CA GLU A 132 -6.39 -11.22 -18.34
C GLU A 132 -5.20 -12.15 -18.03
N CYS A 133 -4.91 -12.40 -16.76
CA CYS A 133 -3.79 -13.23 -16.31
C CYS A 133 -4.25 -14.59 -15.78
N SER A 134 -3.38 -15.60 -15.88
CA SER A 134 -3.36 -16.73 -14.94
C SER A 134 -2.36 -16.43 -13.83
N PHE A 135 -2.42 -17.15 -12.71
CA PHE A 135 -1.45 -16.98 -11.62
C PHE A 135 -0.96 -18.31 -11.07
N GLN A 136 0.22 -18.23 -10.46
CA GLN A 136 0.81 -19.26 -9.61
C GLN A 136 1.38 -18.57 -8.37
N PHE A 137 1.38 -19.24 -7.23
CA PHE A 137 2.04 -18.74 -6.03
C PHE A 137 2.77 -19.86 -5.30
N TRP A 138 3.72 -19.45 -4.46
CA TRP A 138 4.46 -20.32 -3.56
C TRP A 138 4.52 -19.68 -2.18
N GLY A 139 4.43 -20.51 -1.14
CA GLY A 139 4.33 -20.08 0.25
C GLY A 139 2.88 -20.14 0.75
N ASP A 140 2.50 -19.20 1.61
CA ASP A 140 1.17 -19.16 2.22
C ASP A 140 0.11 -18.64 1.23
N GLU A 141 -1.07 -19.27 1.23
CA GLU A 141 -2.19 -18.88 0.37
C GLU A 141 -2.72 -17.49 0.76
N THR A 142 -2.91 -17.29 2.06
CA THR A 142 -3.38 -16.03 2.65
C THR A 142 -2.22 -15.35 3.37
N VAL A 143 -1.86 -14.17 2.90
CA VAL A 143 -0.88 -13.28 3.54
C VAL A 143 -1.46 -11.87 3.51
N GLU A 144 -1.75 -11.32 4.68
CA GLU A 144 -2.43 -10.03 4.85
C GLU A 144 -1.85 -9.28 6.06
N ASP A 145 -2.02 -7.97 6.11
CA ASP A 145 -1.65 -7.12 7.24
C ASP A 145 -2.70 -7.14 8.38
N ASP A 146 -3.16 -8.35 8.70
CA ASP A 146 -4.15 -8.67 9.74
C ASP A 146 -3.57 -9.64 10.77
N PRO A 147 -4.05 -9.65 12.04
CA PRO A 147 -3.58 -10.56 13.07
C PRO A 147 -3.83 -12.02 12.70
N GLY A 148 -2.81 -12.87 12.84
CA GLY A 148 -2.86 -14.28 12.50
C GLY A 148 -2.79 -14.58 11.00
N LYS A 149 -2.62 -13.57 10.13
CA LYS A 149 -2.48 -13.71 8.68
C LYS A 149 -1.06 -13.36 8.19
N GLY A 150 -0.09 -13.35 9.10
CA GLY A 150 1.32 -13.35 8.76
C GLY A 150 1.72 -14.54 7.87
N GLY A 151 2.74 -14.35 7.05
CA GLY A 151 3.20 -15.38 6.09
C GLY A 151 4.08 -14.82 4.99
N LEU A 152 4.53 -15.69 4.10
CA LEU A 152 5.35 -15.34 2.93
C LEU A 152 4.68 -15.89 1.67
N ARG A 153 4.46 -15.02 0.68
CA ARG A 153 3.93 -15.39 -0.64
C ARG A 153 4.74 -14.79 -1.76
N LEU A 154 5.24 -15.65 -2.64
CA LEU A 154 5.74 -15.25 -3.96
C LEU A 154 4.65 -15.54 -4.99
N LEU A 155 4.15 -14.52 -5.66
CA LEU A 155 3.13 -14.63 -6.70
C LEU A 155 3.72 -14.31 -8.08
N VAL A 156 3.33 -15.09 -9.08
CA VAL A 156 3.62 -14.84 -10.49
C VAL A 156 2.32 -14.87 -11.27
N ALA A 157 1.93 -13.72 -11.80
CA ALA A 157 0.84 -13.62 -12.76
C ALA A 157 1.41 -13.65 -14.19
N THR A 158 0.75 -14.37 -15.09
CA THR A 158 1.12 -14.46 -16.50
C THR A 158 -0.07 -14.06 -17.36
N HIS A 159 0.10 -13.00 -18.15
CA HIS A 159 -0.90 -12.57 -19.12
C HIS A 159 -1.15 -13.68 -20.15
N ARG A 160 -2.41 -14.07 -20.34
CA ARG A 160 -2.76 -15.26 -21.16
C ARG A 160 -2.39 -15.11 -22.63
N GLU A 161 -2.61 -13.92 -23.19
CA GLU A 161 -2.30 -13.65 -24.61
C GLU A 161 -0.83 -13.31 -24.88
N THR A 162 -0.24 -12.43 -24.07
CA THR A 162 1.11 -11.91 -24.35
C THR A 162 2.23 -12.72 -23.70
N GLY A 163 1.90 -13.62 -22.76
CA GLY A 163 2.88 -14.37 -21.96
C GLY A 163 3.69 -13.49 -20.99
N ARG A 164 3.38 -12.19 -20.91
CA ARG A 164 4.04 -11.26 -20.00
C ARG A 164 3.86 -11.71 -18.55
N ARG A 165 4.93 -11.68 -17.79
CA ARG A 165 4.93 -12.08 -16.38
C ARG A 165 5.04 -10.88 -15.45
N TYR A 166 4.37 -11.00 -14.32
CA TYR A 166 4.32 -10.03 -13.24
C TYR A 166 4.69 -10.75 -11.95
N VAL A 167 5.77 -10.34 -11.30
CA VAL A 167 6.26 -11.00 -10.08
C VAL A 167 6.01 -10.11 -8.87
N GLY A 168 5.52 -10.71 -7.79
CA GLY A 168 5.27 -10.02 -6.52
C GLY A 168 5.67 -10.87 -5.33
N LEU A 169 6.32 -10.25 -4.35
CA LEU A 169 6.65 -10.80 -3.05
C LEU A 169 5.83 -10.08 -1.99
N TYR A 170 5.12 -10.83 -1.17
CA TYR A 170 4.45 -10.32 0.01
C TYR A 170 4.92 -11.13 1.23
N TRP A 171 5.54 -10.45 2.18
CA TRP A 171 5.96 -11.00 3.45
C TRP A 171 5.38 -10.17 4.59
N VAL A 172 4.67 -10.85 5.49
CA VAL A 172 4.18 -10.28 6.74
C VAL A 172 4.77 -11.11 7.88
N HIS A 173 5.57 -10.47 8.71
CA HIS A 173 6.11 -11.06 9.92
C HIS A 173 5.53 -10.32 11.12
N GLU A 174 4.60 -10.97 11.81
CA GLU A 174 4.02 -10.44 13.04
C GLU A 174 5.08 -10.43 14.14
N TRP A 175 5.30 -9.26 14.72
CA TRP A 175 6.15 -9.16 15.89
C TRP A 175 5.41 -9.75 17.10
N PRO A 176 6.12 -10.42 18.01
CA PRO A 176 5.63 -10.54 19.37
C PRO A 176 5.33 -9.11 19.85
N SER A 177 4.11 -8.84 20.32
CA SER A 177 3.71 -7.50 20.76
C SER A 177 4.84 -6.87 21.60
N LEU A 178 5.31 -5.67 21.24
CA LEU A 178 6.44 -5.05 21.92
C LEU A 178 6.20 -4.94 23.43
N SER A 179 4.95 -4.80 23.86
CA SER A 179 4.50 -4.90 25.25
C SER A 179 4.78 -6.26 25.92
N ARG A 180 4.68 -7.40 25.22
CA ARG A 180 5.11 -8.73 25.72
C ARG A 180 6.63 -8.79 25.86
N PHE A 181 7.36 -8.27 24.87
CA PHE A 181 8.82 -8.24 24.93
C PHE A 181 9.30 -7.36 26.09
N LEU A 182 8.84 -6.11 26.15
CA LEU A 182 9.16 -5.13 27.21
C LEU A 182 8.58 -5.52 28.57
N GLY A 183 7.45 -6.22 28.60
CA GLY A 183 6.88 -6.80 29.82
C GLY A 183 7.81 -7.82 30.49
N SER A 184 8.75 -8.39 29.73
CA SER A 184 9.83 -9.24 30.28
C SER A 184 10.96 -8.42 30.94
N PHE A 185 10.95 -7.08 30.82
CA PHE A 185 11.97 -6.16 31.33
C PHE A 185 11.37 -4.97 32.12
N PRO A 186 10.71 -5.21 33.26
CA PRO A 186 9.97 -4.16 34.00
C PRO A 186 10.83 -2.98 34.45
N ARG A 187 12.12 -3.21 34.75
CA ARG A 187 13.07 -2.13 35.12
C ARG A 187 13.38 -1.21 33.94
N LEU A 188 13.45 -1.75 32.72
CA LEU A 188 13.70 -0.96 31.52
C LEU A 188 12.50 -0.09 31.19
N VAL A 189 11.28 -0.63 31.30
CA VAL A 189 10.04 0.13 31.13
C VAL A 189 9.96 1.27 32.13
N ALA A 190 10.20 1.00 33.43
CA ALA A 190 10.21 2.04 34.45
C ALA A 190 11.26 3.14 34.18
N ALA A 191 12.46 2.77 33.72
CA ALA A 191 13.51 3.72 33.37
C ALA A 191 13.14 4.58 32.15
N ILE A 192 12.57 3.98 31.10
CA ILE A 192 12.10 4.68 29.89
C ILE A 192 10.98 5.67 30.27
N THR A 193 9.99 5.23 31.04
CA THR A 193 8.89 6.09 31.48
C THR A 193 9.37 7.23 32.38
N ALA A 194 10.32 6.98 33.29
CA ALA A 194 10.88 8.03 34.15
C ALA A 194 11.78 9.02 33.38
N ALA A 195 12.42 8.58 32.29
CA ALA A 195 13.25 9.41 31.42
C ALA A 195 12.42 10.19 30.38
N ALA A 196 11.19 9.78 30.11
CA ALA A 196 10.27 10.44 29.18
C ALA A 196 9.74 11.76 29.76
N ARG A 197 10.58 12.80 29.75
CA ARG A 197 10.26 14.13 30.28
C ARG A 197 9.54 15.05 29.31
N TRP A 198 9.38 14.63 28.06
CA TRP A 198 8.81 15.44 26.98
C TRP A 198 7.52 14.80 26.49
N GLU A 199 6.49 15.60 26.18
CA GLU A 199 5.19 15.11 25.71
C GLU A 199 5.33 14.17 24.50
N TRP A 200 6.17 14.52 23.51
CA TRP A 200 6.38 13.67 22.33
C TRP A 200 7.04 12.33 22.68
N LEU A 201 7.95 12.32 23.67
CA LEU A 201 8.62 11.11 24.13
C LEU A 201 7.65 10.25 24.94
N MET A 202 6.75 10.86 25.71
CA MET A 202 5.64 10.16 26.35
C MET A 202 4.69 9.56 25.32
N SER A 203 4.32 10.26 24.24
CA SER A 203 3.51 9.69 23.17
C SER A 203 4.19 8.50 22.48
N LEU A 204 5.50 8.59 22.21
CA LEU A 204 6.28 7.49 21.65
C LEU A 204 6.34 6.29 22.62
N VAL A 205 6.62 6.54 23.90
CA VAL A 205 6.70 5.49 24.93
C VAL A 205 5.33 4.84 25.14
N THR A 206 4.26 5.62 25.23
CA THR A 206 2.89 5.11 25.28
C THR A 206 2.57 4.30 24.03
N TRP A 207 2.94 4.75 22.83
CA TRP A 207 2.76 3.98 21.60
C TRP A 207 3.52 2.65 21.62
N LEU A 208 4.79 2.64 22.06
CA LEU A 208 5.61 1.44 22.19
C LEU A 208 5.06 0.46 23.24
N LEU A 209 4.47 0.97 24.32
CA LEU A 209 3.96 0.17 25.43
C LEU A 209 2.49 -0.25 25.26
N THR A 210 1.72 0.44 24.41
CA THR A 210 0.33 0.07 24.14
C THR A 210 0.32 -1.26 23.38
N PRO A 211 -0.35 -2.30 23.91
CA PRO A 211 -0.45 -3.59 23.23
C PRO A 211 -1.29 -3.45 21.96
N SER A 212 -0.64 -3.06 20.88
CA SER A 212 -1.17 -3.18 19.53
C SER A 212 -0.42 -4.30 18.81
N PRO A 213 -1.11 -5.19 18.10
CA PRO A 213 -0.43 -6.13 17.26
C PRO A 213 0.28 -5.34 16.15
N THR A 214 1.55 -5.65 15.92
CA THR A 214 2.38 -4.99 14.91
C THR A 214 3.08 -6.03 14.07
N ALA A 215 3.35 -5.69 12.81
CA ALA A 215 4.10 -6.55 11.90
C ALA A 215 5.16 -5.77 11.12
N LEU A 216 6.22 -6.48 10.76
CA LEU A 216 7.01 -6.14 9.60
C LEU A 216 6.21 -6.53 8.36
N VAL A 217 5.92 -5.55 7.51
CA VAL A 217 5.28 -5.75 6.21
C VAL A 217 6.26 -5.40 5.12
N VAL A 218 6.56 -6.36 4.26
CA VAL A 218 7.36 -6.19 3.05
C VAL A 218 6.51 -6.58 1.86
N GLN A 219 6.17 -5.62 1.01
CA GLN A 219 5.49 -5.84 -0.27
C GLN A 219 6.38 -5.31 -1.37
N ILE A 220 6.81 -6.16 -2.28
CA ILE A 220 7.72 -5.80 -3.38
C ILE A 220 7.19 -6.43 -4.65
N GLY A 221 6.90 -5.63 -5.67
CA GLY A 221 6.37 -6.13 -6.95
C GLY A 221 4.85 -5.99 -7.04
N PHE A 222 4.22 -6.84 -7.85
CA PHE A 222 2.78 -6.73 -8.10
C PHE A 222 1.97 -7.29 -6.93
N LYS A 223 1.10 -6.46 -6.34
CA LYS A 223 0.24 -6.83 -5.21
C LYS A 223 -1.03 -7.53 -5.71
N GLY A 224 -0.92 -8.81 -6.05
CA GLY A 224 -2.06 -9.67 -6.32
C GLY A 224 -2.38 -10.59 -5.14
N GLU A 225 -3.65 -10.90 -4.97
CA GLU A 225 -4.19 -11.91 -4.06
C GLU A 225 -4.97 -12.96 -4.85
N PRO A 226 -4.99 -14.24 -4.47
CA PRO A 226 -5.76 -15.27 -5.19
C PRO A 226 -7.24 -14.92 -5.40
N SER A 227 -7.85 -14.24 -4.44
CA SER A 227 -9.22 -13.69 -4.50
C SER A 227 -9.43 -12.70 -5.65
N ASP A 228 -8.37 -12.00 -6.09
CA ASP A 228 -8.46 -11.05 -7.21
C ASP A 228 -8.77 -11.76 -8.53
N TRP A 229 -8.43 -13.04 -8.68
CA TRP A 229 -8.72 -13.81 -9.90
C TRP A 229 -10.15 -14.36 -9.94
N THR A 230 -10.87 -14.29 -8.83
CA THR A 230 -12.27 -14.74 -8.73
C THR A 230 -13.25 -13.60 -8.48
N GLU A 231 -12.76 -12.38 -8.29
CA GLU A 231 -13.57 -11.18 -8.08
C GLU A 231 -14.33 -10.77 -9.36
N ASP A 232 -15.58 -10.34 -9.20
CA ASP A 232 -16.37 -9.74 -10.29
C ASP A 232 -16.07 -8.24 -10.40
N TYR A 233 -15.41 -7.87 -11.51
CA TYR A 233 -15.05 -6.50 -11.85
C TYR A 233 -16.05 -5.80 -12.77
N SER A 234 -17.21 -6.39 -13.07
CA SER A 234 -18.20 -5.86 -14.01
C SER A 234 -18.65 -4.42 -13.68
N ASN A 235 -18.72 -4.09 -12.38
CA ASN A 235 -19.14 -2.76 -11.90
C ASN A 235 -18.02 -1.71 -11.93
N ASP A 236 -16.76 -2.13 -11.92
CA ASP A 236 -15.61 -1.22 -11.90
C ASP A 236 -14.36 -1.93 -12.43
N LEU A 237 -14.16 -1.84 -13.75
CA LEU A 237 -13.02 -2.42 -14.44
C LEU A 237 -11.67 -1.81 -14.03
N THR A 238 -11.65 -0.69 -13.30
CA THR A 238 -10.38 -0.14 -12.81
C THR A 238 -9.81 -0.98 -11.66
N ARG A 239 -10.65 -1.72 -10.92
CA ARG A 239 -10.22 -2.56 -9.79
C ARG A 239 -9.42 -3.80 -10.20
N GLN A 240 -9.56 -4.25 -11.44
CA GLN A 240 -8.79 -5.40 -11.95
C GLN A 240 -7.30 -5.09 -12.13
N TRP A 241 -6.91 -3.80 -12.10
CA TRP A 241 -5.52 -3.39 -12.27
C TRP A 241 -4.79 -3.37 -10.93
N LYS A 242 -3.89 -4.32 -10.74
CA LYS A 242 -3.00 -4.38 -9.57
C LYS A 242 -1.66 -3.75 -9.91
N GLY A 243 -1.31 -2.70 -9.16
CA GLY A 243 -0.09 -1.93 -9.39
C GLY A 243 1.16 -2.61 -8.85
N PHE A 244 2.30 -2.18 -9.38
CA PHE A 244 3.60 -2.40 -8.75
C PHE A 244 3.68 -1.60 -7.43
N THR A 245 4.02 -2.31 -6.36
CA THR A 245 4.12 -1.78 -4.99
C THR A 245 5.53 -2.00 -4.45
N PHE A 246 5.99 -1.03 -3.66
CA PHE A 246 7.17 -1.17 -2.81
C PHE A 246 6.83 -0.59 -1.44
N GLU A 247 6.66 -1.46 -0.46
CA GLU A 247 6.37 -1.13 0.93
C GLU A 247 7.32 -1.94 1.81
N ILE A 248 8.03 -1.24 2.68
CA ILE A 248 8.75 -1.84 3.81
C ILE A 248 8.30 -1.05 5.04
N ASN A 249 7.44 -1.65 5.84
CA ASN A 249 6.94 -1.07 7.07
C ASN A 249 7.34 -1.97 8.24
N PRO A 250 8.40 -1.62 8.99
CA PRO A 250 8.87 -2.47 10.09
C PRO A 250 7.92 -2.49 11.28
N PHE A 251 6.99 -1.54 11.42
CA PHE A 251 6.10 -1.44 12.58
C PHE A 251 4.67 -1.09 12.15
N LYS A 252 4.14 -1.83 11.17
CA LYS A 252 2.76 -1.64 10.73
C LYS A 252 1.83 -2.14 11.83
N GLY A 253 0.91 -1.29 12.31
CA GLY A 253 -0.19 -1.77 13.15
C GLY A 253 -1.09 -2.70 12.33
N ILE A 254 -1.35 -3.90 12.85
CA ILE A 254 -2.24 -4.90 12.22
C ILE A 254 -3.46 -5.08 13.11
N GLY A 255 -4.65 -5.27 12.54
CA GLY A 255 -5.86 -5.54 13.32
C GLY A 255 -6.43 -4.36 14.10
N ALA A 256 -5.99 -3.14 13.83
CA ALA A 256 -6.71 -1.95 14.26
C ALA A 256 -8.03 -1.90 13.48
N THR A 257 -9.06 -2.56 14.01
CA THR A 257 -10.43 -2.17 13.70
C THR A 257 -10.54 -0.71 14.13
N LEU A 258 -10.85 0.17 13.19
CA LEU A 258 -11.26 1.54 13.51
C LEU A 258 -12.51 1.40 14.39
N THR A 259 -12.33 1.31 15.71
CA THR A 259 -13.42 1.58 16.64
C THR A 259 -13.71 3.06 16.47
N ALA A 260 -14.79 3.35 15.76
CA ALA A 260 -15.32 4.68 15.52
C ALA A 260 -15.62 5.43 16.82
#